data_AF-A0A0H4TRP1-F1
#
_entry.id   AF-A0A0H4TRP1-F1
#
_cell.length_a   1.000
_cell.length_b   1.000
_cell.length_c   1.000
_cell.angle_alpha   90.00
_cell.angle_beta   90.00
_cell.angle_gamma   90.00
#
_symmetry.space_group_name_H-M   'P 1'
#
loop_
_entity.id
_entity.type
_entity.pdbx_description
1 polymer ?
#
loop_
_entity_poly.entity_id
_entity_poly.type
_entity_poly.pdbx_seq_one_letter_code
_entity_poly.pdbx_strand_id
1 'polypeptide(L)'
;MSPTLGQVAETVFALGLLGRPASAAHLRWRHRLAQHLRQRTALAAMVAAPHGRLRAPGDLLCLVDAASDEGDRGLRALGLGPEEALAAVRDVWRHALAPYWNRVLNQLEHECNARGRITMTGGVDRLLETLHSKIQWQSPVLEVPGPDRDIHLDGRGLVLVPSLFLVHQPSVLIRSLPQDGGSALVFAVSPDFPQAAGLWDEPDNTGQALGALVGRTRAAALRALTASHTTSELAETLGISSAGASQHTAVLRESGLITTHRNRNTVLHTVTPLGMALLGMRVRESGRAPGNGEQRVAGEFRQPAA
;
A
#
# COMPACT_ATOMS: atom_id res chain seq x y z
N MET A 1 -9.98 -3.65 -2.56
CA MET A 1 -8.98 -2.91 -3.38
C MET A 1 -7.78 -2.57 -2.52
N SER A 2 -6.59 -2.76 -3.06
CA SER A 2 -5.32 -2.35 -2.44
C SER A 2 -5.26 -0.81 -2.38
N PRO A 3 -4.71 -0.20 -1.30
CA PRO A 3 -4.58 1.26 -1.20
C PRO A 3 -3.43 1.83 -2.06
N THR A 4 -2.67 0.97 -2.74
CA THR A 4 -1.50 1.30 -3.56
C THR A 4 -1.53 0.50 -4.88
N LEU A 5 -0.77 0.96 -5.87
CA LEU A 5 -0.45 0.23 -7.11
C LEU A 5 0.42 -1.02 -6.87
N GLY A 6 0.96 -1.20 -5.66
CA GLY A 6 1.63 -2.42 -5.23
C GLY A 6 3.14 -2.29 -5.06
N GLN A 7 3.77 -3.43 -4.82
CA GLN A 7 5.16 -3.52 -4.35
C GLN A 7 6.18 -2.90 -5.32
N VAL A 8 6.02 -3.16 -6.62
CA VAL A 8 6.91 -2.63 -7.67
C VAL A 8 6.80 -1.11 -7.73
N ALA A 9 5.58 -0.59 -7.79
CA ALA A 9 5.34 0.85 -7.88
C ALA A 9 5.90 1.62 -6.68
N GLU A 10 5.58 1.19 -5.46
CA GLU A 10 6.09 1.86 -4.26
C GLU A 10 7.61 1.77 -4.14
N THR A 11 8.22 0.68 -4.61
CA THR A 11 9.68 0.56 -4.61
C THR A 11 10.32 1.48 -5.64
N VAL A 12 9.73 1.62 -6.83
CA VAL A 12 10.17 2.58 -7.86
C VAL A 12 10.09 4.01 -7.32
N PHE A 13 9.00 4.39 -6.64
CA PHE A 13 8.87 5.70 -6.00
C PHE A 13 9.89 5.89 -4.87
N ALA A 14 10.08 4.86 -4.05
CA ALA A 14 11.05 4.85 -2.95
C ALA A 14 12.49 5.03 -3.44
N LEU A 15 12.87 4.41 -4.56
CA LEU A 15 14.18 4.61 -5.18
C LEU A 15 14.39 6.08 -5.62
N GLY A 16 13.33 6.82 -5.94
CA GLY A 16 13.39 8.26 -6.24
C GLY A 16 13.80 9.13 -5.05
N LEU A 17 13.73 8.61 -3.82
CA LEU A 17 14.24 9.29 -2.61
C LEU A 17 15.76 9.16 -2.47
N LEU A 18 16.40 8.24 -3.20
CA LEU A 18 17.84 8.10 -3.20
C LEU A 18 18.48 9.26 -3.97
N GLY A 19 19.41 9.97 -3.31
CA GLY A 19 20.11 11.10 -3.93
C GLY A 19 19.38 12.45 -3.87
N ARG A 20 18.18 12.52 -3.27
CA ARG A 20 17.43 13.76 -3.00
C ARG A 20 17.27 14.01 -1.50
N PRO A 21 17.15 15.26 -1.03
CA PRO A 21 16.97 15.56 0.40
C PRO A 21 15.63 15.01 0.91
N ALA A 22 15.66 13.96 1.73
CA ALA A 22 14.46 13.31 2.26
C ALA A 22 13.81 14.09 3.43
N SER A 23 12.50 13.97 3.60
CA SER A 23 11.80 14.49 4.79
C SER A 23 12.30 13.80 6.06
N ALA A 24 12.13 14.45 7.22
CA ALA A 24 12.55 13.92 8.52
C ALA A 24 12.01 12.49 8.76
N ALA A 25 10.76 12.24 8.33
CA ALA A 25 10.15 10.92 8.39
C ALA A 25 10.97 9.86 7.64
N HIS A 26 11.53 10.16 6.46
CA HIS A 26 12.21 9.18 5.62
C HIS A 26 13.73 9.08 5.84
N LEU A 27 14.33 9.94 6.67
CA LEU A 27 15.79 9.95 6.89
C LEU A 27 16.31 8.61 7.43
N ARG A 28 15.63 8.02 8.43
CA ARG A 28 16.01 6.73 9.03
C ARG A 28 15.93 5.60 8.01
N TRP A 29 14.80 5.51 7.29
CA TRP A 29 14.60 4.52 6.25
C TRP A 29 15.64 4.64 5.12
N ARG A 30 15.88 5.85 4.63
CA ARG A 30 16.86 6.11 3.56
C ARG A 30 18.27 5.71 3.96
N HIS A 31 18.67 5.98 5.22
CA HIS A 31 19.98 5.56 5.72
C HIS A 31 20.14 4.03 5.69
N ARG A 32 19.12 3.28 6.13
CA ARG A 32 19.12 1.81 6.06
C ARG A 32 19.12 1.29 4.63
N LEU A 33 18.29 1.86 3.76
CA LEU A 33 18.28 1.49 2.34
C LEU A 33 19.66 1.73 1.70
N ALA A 34 20.30 2.86 1.98
CA ALA A 34 21.65 3.14 1.48
C ALA A 34 22.70 2.16 2.03
N GLN A 35 22.61 1.76 3.31
CA GLN A 35 23.49 0.75 3.90
C GLN A 35 23.27 -0.63 3.27
N HIS A 36 22.01 -1.02 3.02
CA HIS A 36 21.64 -2.28 2.38
C HIS A 36 22.10 -2.34 0.92
N LEU A 37 21.90 -1.26 0.17
CA LEU A 37 22.38 -1.16 -1.20
C LEU A 37 23.91 -1.28 -1.26
N ARG A 38 24.67 -0.62 -0.39
CA ARG A 38 26.14 -0.75 -0.36
C ARG A 38 26.65 -2.19 -0.21
N GLN A 39 25.85 -3.10 0.33
CA GLN A 39 26.22 -4.51 0.53
C GLN A 39 25.87 -5.41 -0.68
N ARG A 40 25.19 -4.91 -1.73
CA ARG A 40 24.76 -5.70 -2.90
C ARG A 40 25.06 -5.05 -4.24
N THR A 41 25.61 -5.83 -5.16
CA THR A 41 26.46 -5.36 -6.27
C THR A 41 25.74 -4.77 -7.48
N ALA A 42 24.53 -5.21 -7.84
CA ALA A 42 23.94 -4.84 -9.14
C ALA A 42 23.27 -3.44 -9.16
N LEU A 43 22.41 -3.12 -8.19
CA LEU A 43 21.74 -1.81 -8.12
C LEU A 43 22.57 -0.72 -7.43
N ALA A 44 23.48 -1.11 -6.53
CA ALA A 44 24.33 -0.15 -5.84
C ALA A 44 25.36 0.50 -6.76
N ALA A 45 25.87 -0.25 -7.74
CA ALA A 45 26.72 0.30 -8.79
C ALA A 45 25.99 1.36 -9.63
N MET A 46 24.69 1.16 -9.90
CA MET A 46 23.85 2.08 -10.68
C MET A 46 23.42 3.35 -9.93
N VAL A 47 23.19 3.24 -8.62
CA VAL A 47 22.80 4.39 -7.78
C VAL A 47 24.03 5.22 -7.36
N ALA A 48 25.22 4.62 -7.29
CA ALA A 48 26.45 5.26 -6.81
C ALA A 48 27.37 5.84 -7.91
N ALA A 49 27.13 5.58 -9.19
CA ALA A 49 27.99 6.05 -10.27
C ALA A 49 27.97 7.60 -10.42
N PRO A 50 29.14 8.26 -10.58
CA PRO A 50 29.25 9.72 -10.61
C PRO A 50 28.64 10.39 -11.85
N HIS A 51 28.40 9.65 -12.95
CA HIS A 51 27.92 10.24 -14.22
C HIS A 51 26.65 9.60 -14.83
N GLY A 52 26.02 8.64 -14.15
CA GLY A 52 24.85 7.90 -14.65
C GLY A 52 23.86 7.53 -13.55
N ARG A 53 23.46 8.50 -12.71
CA ARG A 53 22.49 8.25 -11.63
C ARG A 53 21.11 7.93 -12.20
N LEU A 54 20.60 6.76 -11.84
CA LEU A 54 19.18 6.40 -11.96
C LEU A 54 18.27 7.57 -11.53
N ARG A 55 17.49 8.11 -12.46
CA ARG A 55 16.49 9.16 -12.25
C ARG A 55 15.13 8.54 -11.95
N ALA A 56 15.00 7.93 -10.78
CA ALA A 56 13.72 7.41 -10.33
C ALA A 56 12.73 8.54 -9.93
N PRO A 57 11.42 8.35 -10.15
CA PRO A 57 10.83 7.16 -10.76
C PRO A 57 10.95 7.12 -12.29
N GLY A 58 11.26 8.23 -12.97
CA GLY A 58 11.25 8.37 -14.44
C GLY A 58 11.89 7.21 -15.21
N ASP A 59 13.16 6.90 -14.92
CA ASP A 59 13.90 5.82 -15.60
C ASP A 59 13.32 4.41 -15.35
N LEU A 60 12.45 4.25 -14.35
CA LEU A 60 11.82 2.98 -13.99
C LEU A 60 10.30 2.98 -14.20
N LEU A 61 9.72 4.06 -14.74
CA LEU A 61 8.26 4.16 -14.89
C LEU A 61 7.71 3.10 -15.83
N CYS A 62 8.49 2.59 -16.78
CA CYS A 62 8.07 1.49 -17.65
C CYS A 62 7.75 0.19 -16.90
N LEU A 63 8.24 0.03 -15.65
CA LEU A 63 7.89 -1.11 -14.79
C LEU A 63 6.48 -0.98 -14.16
N VAL A 64 5.84 0.19 -14.29
CA VAL A 64 4.58 0.53 -13.62
C VAL A 64 3.53 1.07 -14.61
N ASP A 65 3.96 1.81 -15.63
CA ASP A 65 3.15 2.36 -16.71
C ASP A 65 3.57 1.73 -18.04
N ALA A 66 2.71 0.85 -18.56
CA ALA A 66 2.96 0.15 -19.83
C ALA A 66 3.03 1.11 -21.03
N ALA A 67 2.51 2.33 -20.91
CA ALA A 67 2.59 3.34 -21.96
C ALA A 67 3.86 4.22 -21.86
N SER A 68 4.74 4.01 -20.88
CA SER A 68 5.89 4.89 -20.63
C SER A 68 7.08 4.62 -21.56
N ASP A 69 7.25 5.50 -22.56
CA ASP A 69 8.40 5.51 -23.46
C ASP A 69 9.68 6.08 -22.82
N GLU A 70 9.55 6.86 -21.74
CA GLU A 70 10.68 7.46 -21.03
C GLU A 70 11.41 6.44 -20.16
N GLY A 71 10.67 5.55 -19.48
CA GLY A 71 11.27 4.48 -18.67
C GLY A 71 12.06 3.48 -19.52
N ASP A 72 11.57 3.11 -20.71
CA ASP A 72 12.29 2.21 -21.62
C ASP A 72 13.62 2.85 -22.10
N ARG A 73 13.62 4.15 -22.42
CA ARG A 73 14.85 4.88 -22.75
C ARG A 73 15.82 4.96 -21.57
N GLY A 74 15.31 5.19 -20.35
CA GLY A 74 16.11 5.23 -19.13
C GLY A 74 16.81 3.91 -18.82
N LEU A 75 16.09 2.79 -18.88
CA LEU A 75 16.66 1.46 -18.69
C LEU A 75 17.74 1.13 -19.73
N ARG A 76 17.50 1.44 -21.01
CA ARG A 76 18.48 1.24 -22.08
C ARG A 76 19.74 2.08 -21.88
N ALA A 77 19.59 3.35 -21.44
CA ALA A 77 20.73 4.21 -21.14
C ALA A 77 21.58 3.68 -19.96
N LEU A 78 20.95 2.94 -19.05
CA LEU A 78 21.61 2.25 -17.94
C LEU A 78 22.14 0.86 -18.32
N GLY A 79 21.93 0.40 -19.57
CA GLY A 79 22.33 -0.92 -20.03
C GLY A 79 21.57 -2.07 -19.38
N LEU A 80 20.37 -1.82 -18.84
CA LEU A 80 19.53 -2.83 -18.20
C LEU A 80 18.36 -3.28 -19.09
N GLY A 81 18.08 -4.58 -19.04
CA GLY A 81 16.79 -5.11 -19.52
C GLY A 81 15.65 -4.86 -18.52
N PRO A 82 14.37 -4.80 -18.98
CA PRO A 82 13.20 -4.68 -18.11
C PRO A 82 13.11 -5.77 -17.03
N GLU A 83 13.44 -7.02 -17.37
CA GLU A 83 13.43 -8.15 -16.43
C GLU A 83 14.51 -8.02 -15.35
N GLU A 84 15.71 -7.57 -15.72
CA GLU A 84 16.81 -7.33 -14.78
C GLU A 84 16.47 -6.19 -13.83
N ALA A 85 15.92 -5.09 -14.36
CA ALA A 85 15.44 -3.97 -13.57
C ALA A 85 14.33 -4.40 -12.60
N LEU A 86 13.36 -5.20 -13.06
CA LEU A 86 12.29 -5.72 -12.23
C LEU A 86 12.80 -6.64 -11.12
N ALA A 87 13.73 -7.55 -11.44
CA ALA A 87 14.36 -8.42 -10.45
C ALA A 87 15.10 -7.60 -9.38
N ALA A 88 15.80 -6.55 -9.80
CA ALA A 88 16.53 -5.68 -8.91
C ALA A 88 15.59 -4.84 -8.02
N VAL A 89 14.49 -4.31 -8.58
CA VAL A 89 13.43 -3.63 -7.82
C VAL A 89 12.80 -4.59 -6.79
N ARG A 90 12.51 -5.84 -7.15
CA ARG A 90 12.00 -6.85 -6.20
C ARG A 90 13.01 -7.15 -5.09
N ASP A 91 14.31 -7.15 -5.39
CA ASP A 91 15.34 -7.31 -4.37
C ASP A 91 15.34 -6.16 -3.37
N VAL A 92 15.25 -4.91 -3.85
CA VAL A 92 15.12 -3.73 -2.98
C VAL A 92 13.86 -3.82 -2.14
N TRP A 93 12.73 -4.19 -2.72
CA TRP A 93 11.47 -4.33 -1.99
C TRP A 93 11.61 -5.28 -0.81
N ARG A 94 12.15 -6.49 -1.03
CA ARG A 94 12.28 -7.54 0.00
C ARG A 94 13.03 -7.08 1.24
N HIS A 95 13.97 -6.15 1.10
CA HIS A 95 14.84 -5.74 2.20
C HIS A 95 14.50 -4.36 2.76
N ALA A 96 14.05 -3.44 1.91
CA ALA A 96 13.86 -2.04 2.30
C ALA A 96 12.40 -1.68 2.58
N LEU A 97 11.43 -2.38 1.97
CA LEU A 97 10.01 -2.07 2.15
C LEU A 97 9.27 -3.21 2.85
N ALA A 98 9.56 -4.47 2.52
CA ALA A 98 8.85 -5.63 3.08
C ALA A 98 8.80 -5.64 4.62
N PRO A 99 9.86 -5.28 5.38
CA PRO A 99 9.80 -5.24 6.85
C PRO A 99 8.78 -4.24 7.41
N TYR A 100 8.46 -3.18 6.66
CA TYR A 100 7.58 -2.07 7.06
C TYR A 100 6.25 -2.08 6.31
N TRP A 101 6.04 -3.04 5.42
CA TRP A 101 4.98 -3.00 4.42
C TRP A 101 3.58 -2.91 5.03
N ASN A 102 3.33 -3.63 6.13
CA ASN A 102 2.04 -3.54 6.83
C ASN A 102 1.78 -2.14 7.40
N ARG A 103 2.82 -1.45 7.90
CA ARG A 103 2.67 -0.07 8.40
C ARG A 103 2.42 0.91 7.26
N VAL A 104 3.10 0.72 6.12
CA VAL A 104 2.86 1.49 4.89
C VAL A 104 1.41 1.29 4.42
N LEU A 105 0.94 0.05 4.31
CA LEU A 105 -0.43 -0.26 3.92
C LEU A 105 -1.46 0.35 4.87
N ASN A 106 -1.26 0.22 6.18
CA ASN A 106 -2.15 0.83 7.20
C ASN A 106 -2.23 2.35 7.03
N GLN A 107 -1.10 3.00 6.76
CA GLN A 107 -1.07 4.45 6.59
C GLN A 107 -1.79 4.90 5.31
N LEU A 108 -1.54 4.20 4.20
CA LEU A 108 -2.21 4.48 2.92
C LEU A 108 -3.72 4.20 3.01
N GLU A 109 -4.12 3.20 3.78
CA GLU A 109 -5.53 2.93 4.07
C GLU A 109 -6.18 4.02 4.91
N HIS A 110 -5.48 4.53 5.92
CA HIS A 110 -5.94 5.71 6.68
C HIS A 110 -6.17 6.91 5.77
N GLU A 111 -5.27 7.12 4.81
CA GLU A 111 -5.42 8.17 3.80
C GLU A 111 -6.64 7.93 2.91
N CYS A 112 -6.81 6.72 2.34
CA CYS A 112 -7.97 6.37 1.53
C CYS A 112 -9.29 6.61 2.29
N ASN A 113 -9.35 6.25 3.58
CA ASN A 113 -10.52 6.48 4.42
C ASN A 113 -10.78 7.98 4.65
N ALA A 114 -9.73 8.78 4.81
CA ALA A 114 -9.87 10.23 4.93
C ALA A 114 -10.42 10.85 3.64
N ARG A 115 -9.89 10.45 2.48
CA ARG A 115 -10.38 10.87 1.16
C ARG A 115 -11.82 10.45 0.91
N GLY A 116 -12.19 9.22 1.28
CA GLY A 116 -13.57 8.74 1.17
C GLY A 116 -14.57 9.59 1.97
N ARG A 117 -14.20 10.04 3.19
CA ARG A 117 -15.06 10.94 3.98
C ARG A 117 -15.21 12.32 3.33
N ILE A 118 -14.14 12.86 2.72
CA ILE A 118 -14.21 14.12 1.98
C ILE A 118 -15.16 13.97 0.78
N THR A 119 -15.06 12.88 0.03
CA THR A 119 -15.96 12.62 -1.10
C THR A 119 -17.41 12.49 -0.68
N MET A 120 -17.69 11.77 0.41
CA MET A 120 -19.06 11.61 0.90
C MET A 120 -19.71 12.92 1.36
N THR A 121 -18.91 13.86 1.87
CA THR A 121 -19.43 15.12 2.44
C THR A 121 -19.40 16.29 1.45
N GLY A 122 -18.48 16.26 0.48
CA GLY A 122 -18.22 17.38 -0.44
C GLY A 122 -18.19 17.03 -1.92
N GLY A 123 -18.41 15.77 -2.29
CA GLY A 123 -18.34 15.30 -3.67
C GLY A 123 -16.92 15.14 -4.20
N VAL A 124 -16.83 14.86 -5.50
CA VAL A 124 -15.54 14.59 -6.19
C VAL A 124 -14.72 15.86 -6.35
N ASP A 125 -15.34 17.02 -6.62
CA ASP A 125 -14.63 18.29 -6.79
C ASP A 125 -13.80 18.63 -5.54
N ARG A 126 -14.41 18.54 -4.35
CA ARG A 126 -13.69 18.77 -3.09
C ARG A 126 -12.59 17.76 -2.83
N LEU A 127 -12.77 16.50 -3.21
CA LEU A 127 -11.71 15.50 -3.11
C LEU A 127 -10.50 15.94 -3.95
N LEU A 128 -10.72 16.34 -5.20
CA LEU A 128 -9.65 16.75 -6.11
C LEU A 128 -8.88 17.99 -5.63
N GLU A 129 -9.58 18.96 -5.04
CA GLU A 129 -8.97 20.14 -4.41
C GLU A 129 -8.06 19.80 -3.22
N THR A 130 -8.25 18.65 -2.59
CA THR A 130 -7.50 18.27 -1.38
C THR A 130 -6.24 17.43 -1.63
N LEU A 131 -5.93 17.07 -2.89
CA LEU A 131 -4.86 16.10 -3.21
C LEU A 131 -3.47 16.63 -2.87
N HIS A 132 -3.13 17.83 -3.33
CA HIS A 132 -1.87 18.51 -3.04
C HIS A 132 -1.98 19.98 -3.41
N SER A 133 -1.28 20.88 -2.70
CA SER A 133 -1.28 22.33 -2.97
C SER A 133 -0.75 22.76 -4.36
N LYS A 134 -0.23 21.80 -5.14
CA LYS A 134 0.31 22.02 -6.49
C LYS A 134 -0.54 21.36 -7.56
N ILE A 135 -1.58 20.64 -7.15
CA ILE A 135 -2.58 20.03 -8.03
C ILE A 135 -3.78 20.97 -7.99
N GLN A 136 -4.20 21.47 -9.15
CA GLN A 136 -5.29 22.43 -9.23
C GLN A 136 -6.48 21.79 -9.94
N TRP A 137 -7.64 21.87 -9.31
CA TRP A 137 -8.89 21.43 -9.91
C TRP A 137 -9.63 22.65 -10.46
N GLN A 138 -9.87 22.64 -11.77
CA GLN A 138 -10.69 23.61 -12.48
C GLN A 138 -11.63 22.84 -13.39
N SER A 139 -12.78 22.42 -12.85
CA SER A 139 -13.70 21.52 -13.54
C SER A 139 -13.90 21.90 -15.02
N PRO A 140 -13.69 20.96 -15.97
CA PRO A 140 -13.44 19.52 -15.79
C PRO A 140 -11.95 19.10 -15.78
N VAL A 141 -11.02 20.04 -15.65
CA VAL A 141 -9.58 19.84 -15.82
C VAL A 141 -8.88 19.72 -14.47
N LEU A 142 -8.05 18.69 -14.33
CA LEU A 142 -7.15 18.50 -13.19
C LEU A 142 -5.72 18.78 -13.64
N GLU A 143 -5.18 19.94 -13.25
CA GLU A 143 -3.82 20.33 -13.56
C GLU A 143 -2.85 19.73 -12.54
N VAL A 144 -1.84 19.03 -13.05
CA VAL A 144 -0.80 18.39 -12.23
C VAL A 144 0.58 18.80 -12.76
N PRO A 145 1.59 19.02 -11.89
CA PRO A 145 2.93 19.38 -12.36
C PRO A 145 3.56 18.24 -13.16
N GLY A 146 4.09 18.57 -14.33
CA GLY A 146 4.67 17.62 -15.27
C GLY A 146 4.95 18.26 -16.63
N PRO A 147 5.21 17.45 -17.66
CA PRO A 147 5.31 17.92 -19.04
C PRO A 147 4.02 18.62 -19.48
N ASP A 148 4.16 19.67 -20.27
CA ASP A 148 3.05 20.45 -20.84
C ASP A 148 2.30 19.61 -21.89
N ARG A 149 1.28 18.87 -21.44
CA ARG A 149 0.49 17.96 -22.27
C ARG A 149 -0.88 17.70 -21.66
N ASP A 150 -1.90 17.79 -22.51
CA ASP A 150 -3.26 17.39 -22.16
C ASP A 150 -3.50 15.89 -22.33
N ILE A 151 -4.18 15.29 -21.35
CA ILE A 151 -4.57 13.88 -21.37
C ILE A 151 -6.08 13.79 -21.17
N HIS A 152 -6.76 13.32 -22.21
CA HIS A 152 -8.19 13.13 -22.21
C HIS A 152 -8.53 11.72 -21.72
N LEU A 153 -9.37 11.64 -20.68
CA LEU A 153 -9.77 10.36 -20.09
C LEU A 153 -10.86 9.66 -20.90
N ASP A 154 -11.62 10.39 -21.73
CA ASP A 154 -12.66 9.84 -22.63
C ASP A 154 -13.63 8.88 -21.93
N GLY A 155 -14.00 9.19 -20.68
CA GLY A 155 -14.90 8.36 -19.87
C GLY A 155 -14.25 7.14 -19.21
N ARG A 156 -12.96 6.87 -19.42
CA ARG A 156 -12.21 5.75 -18.79
C ARG A 156 -12.05 5.88 -17.27
N GLY A 157 -12.34 7.07 -16.72
CA GLY A 157 -12.16 7.37 -15.31
C GLY A 157 -10.69 7.58 -14.91
N LEU A 158 -10.48 7.99 -13.67
CA LEU A 158 -9.16 8.21 -13.08
C LEU A 158 -9.13 7.60 -11.67
N VAL A 159 -8.20 6.67 -11.45
CA VAL A 159 -8.00 6.08 -10.13
C VAL A 159 -7.04 6.97 -9.33
N LEU A 160 -7.44 7.43 -8.16
CA LEU A 160 -6.56 8.18 -7.27
C LEU A 160 -5.86 7.22 -6.32
N VAL A 161 -4.54 7.27 -6.28
CA VAL A 161 -3.73 6.35 -5.47
C VAL A 161 -2.76 7.12 -4.58
N PRO A 162 -2.87 7.03 -3.25
CA PRO A 162 -1.88 7.66 -2.37
C PRO A 162 -0.53 6.92 -2.42
N SER A 163 0.58 7.64 -2.26
CA SER A 163 1.90 7.06 -1.99
C SER A 163 2.67 7.87 -0.93
N LEU A 164 3.38 7.16 -0.05
CA LEU A 164 4.25 7.76 0.97
C LEU A 164 5.62 8.18 0.42
N PHE A 165 6.01 7.63 -0.75
CA PHE A 165 7.37 7.78 -1.27
C PHE A 165 7.50 8.89 -2.32
N LEU A 166 6.40 9.55 -2.71
CA LEU A 166 6.39 10.70 -3.61
C LEU A 166 6.74 12.03 -2.91
N VAL A 167 7.74 12.04 -2.03
CA VAL A 167 8.07 13.22 -1.20
C VAL A 167 8.55 14.44 -2.01
N HIS A 168 9.05 14.23 -3.24
CA HIS A 168 9.69 15.27 -4.06
C HIS A 168 8.87 15.72 -5.26
N GLN A 169 7.71 15.10 -5.48
CA GLN A 169 6.83 15.47 -6.58
C GLN A 169 5.37 15.26 -6.15
N PRO A 170 4.46 16.19 -6.46
CA PRO A 170 3.11 16.16 -5.94
C PRO A 170 2.31 14.95 -6.45
N SER A 171 2.65 14.45 -7.64
CA SER A 171 1.98 13.31 -8.25
C SER A 171 2.78 12.66 -9.37
N VAL A 172 2.34 11.47 -9.78
CA VAL A 172 2.75 10.75 -10.99
C VAL A 172 1.49 10.25 -11.67
N LEU A 173 1.34 10.54 -12.95
CA LEU A 173 0.30 9.94 -13.77
C LEU A 173 0.79 8.63 -14.37
N ILE A 174 0.04 7.55 -14.15
CA ILE A 174 0.19 6.26 -14.80
C ILE A 174 -0.88 6.18 -15.88
N ARG A 175 -0.47 6.18 -17.16
CA ARG A 175 -1.40 6.27 -18.28
C ARG A 175 -2.06 4.95 -18.61
N SER A 176 -1.35 3.84 -18.43
CA SER A 176 -1.86 2.49 -18.68
C SER A 176 -1.45 1.55 -17.55
N LEU A 177 -2.41 1.25 -16.67
CA LEU A 177 -2.26 0.21 -15.66
C LEU A 177 -2.15 -1.17 -16.32
N PRO A 178 -1.25 -2.06 -15.85
CA PRO A 178 -1.09 -3.40 -16.43
C PRO A 178 -2.33 -4.30 -16.33
N GLN A 179 -3.23 -4.05 -15.38
CA GLN A 179 -4.34 -4.95 -15.06
C GLN A 179 -5.53 -4.76 -16.02
N ASP A 180 -5.87 -3.50 -16.31
CA ASP A 180 -7.12 -3.10 -16.96
C ASP A 180 -6.94 -1.97 -17.98
N GLY A 181 -5.72 -1.46 -18.18
CA GLY A 181 -5.42 -0.35 -19.08
C GLY A 181 -5.97 1.01 -18.60
N GLY A 182 -6.48 1.09 -17.37
CA GLY A 182 -6.99 2.32 -16.78
C GLY A 182 -5.87 3.33 -16.48
N SER A 183 -6.25 4.58 -16.22
CA SER A 183 -5.31 5.62 -15.79
C SER A 183 -5.38 5.83 -14.27
N ALA A 184 -4.22 6.03 -13.64
CA ALA A 184 -4.13 6.31 -12.22
C ALA A 184 -3.29 7.57 -11.96
N LEU A 185 -3.79 8.46 -11.10
CA LEU A 185 -3.00 9.54 -10.54
C LEU A 185 -2.49 9.11 -9.17
N VAL A 186 -1.20 8.78 -9.10
CA VAL A 186 -0.54 8.57 -7.82
C VAL A 186 -0.21 9.93 -7.23
N PHE A 187 -0.67 10.24 -6.02
CA PHE A 187 -0.42 11.53 -5.37
C PHE A 187 0.38 11.36 -4.08
N ALA A 188 1.17 12.38 -3.76
CA ALA A 188 2.02 12.40 -2.58
C ALA A 188 1.18 12.57 -1.31
N VAL A 189 1.39 11.67 -0.35
CA VAL A 189 0.87 11.84 1.01
C VAL A 189 2.02 12.33 1.87
N SER A 190 1.85 13.52 2.49
CA SER A 190 2.88 14.01 3.41
C SER A 190 2.81 13.24 4.72
N PRO A 191 3.90 12.60 5.17
CA PRO A 191 3.98 11.97 6.47
C PRO A 191 4.18 12.98 7.61
N ASP A 192 3.73 14.24 7.47
CA ASP A 192 3.94 15.30 8.46
C ASP A 192 2.93 15.21 9.62
N PHE A 193 2.84 14.04 10.23
CA PHE A 193 2.08 13.82 11.45
C PHE A 193 2.94 13.05 12.46
N PRO A 194 2.74 13.28 13.79
CA PRO A 194 3.60 12.71 14.83
C PRO A 194 3.78 11.18 14.78
N GLN A 195 2.80 10.44 14.26
CA GLN A 195 2.89 8.98 14.14
C GLN A 195 3.81 8.50 13.02
N ALA A 196 4.20 9.35 12.06
CA ALA A 196 5.11 8.97 10.98
C ALA A 196 6.55 8.74 11.44
N ALA A 197 6.95 9.31 12.58
CA ALA A 197 8.28 9.11 13.15
C ALA A 197 8.57 7.61 13.44
N GLY A 198 7.53 6.85 13.80
CA GLY A 198 7.61 5.41 14.08
C GLY A 198 7.38 4.51 12.86
N LEU A 199 7.09 5.07 11.68
CA LEU A 199 6.82 4.29 10.46
C LEU A 199 7.99 3.35 10.14
N TRP A 200 9.20 3.86 10.35
CA TRP A 200 10.47 3.18 10.06
C TRP A 200 11.24 2.76 11.29
N ASP A 201 10.63 2.80 12.47
CA ASP A 201 11.24 2.17 13.63
C ASP A 201 11.43 0.69 13.36
N GLU A 202 12.43 0.08 13.99
CA GLU A 202 12.67 -1.35 13.86
C GLU A 202 11.34 -2.08 14.06
N PRO A 203 11.00 -3.10 13.23
CA PRO A 203 9.79 -3.87 13.46
C PRO A 203 9.87 -4.30 14.91
N ASP A 204 8.92 -3.80 15.71
CA ASP A 204 8.96 -4.00 17.15
C ASP A 204 9.15 -5.49 17.38
N ASN A 205 9.73 -5.81 18.53
CA ASN A 205 9.72 -7.16 19.05
C ASN A 205 8.32 -7.78 19.07
N THR A 206 7.22 -7.18 18.60
CA THR A 206 5.93 -7.80 18.29
C THR A 206 6.05 -9.21 17.72
N GLY A 207 6.97 -9.49 16.80
CA GLY A 207 7.19 -10.87 16.32
C GLY A 207 7.72 -11.83 17.41
N GLN A 208 8.59 -11.34 18.29
CA GLN A 208 9.14 -12.05 19.45
C GLN A 208 8.18 -12.06 20.66
N ALA A 209 7.43 -10.99 20.89
CA ALA A 209 6.48 -10.77 21.97
C ALA A 209 5.19 -11.56 21.71
N LEU A 210 4.70 -11.57 20.47
CA LEU A 210 3.66 -12.50 20.05
C LEU A 210 4.19 -13.94 20.10
N GLY A 211 5.43 -14.16 19.66
CA GLY A 211 6.12 -15.45 19.83
C GLY A 211 6.24 -15.89 21.29
N ALA A 212 6.35 -14.96 22.24
CA ALA A 212 6.38 -15.23 23.68
C ALA A 212 4.97 -15.46 24.25
N LEU A 213 3.97 -14.71 23.77
CA LEU A 213 2.59 -14.79 24.22
C LEU A 213 1.87 -16.05 23.71
N VAL A 214 1.97 -16.32 22.41
CA VAL A 214 1.28 -17.45 21.76
C VAL A 214 2.24 -18.53 21.28
N GLY A 215 3.54 -18.42 21.47
CA GLY A 215 4.50 -19.41 20.96
C GLY A 215 4.92 -19.14 19.52
N ARG A 216 6.21 -19.36 19.23
CA ARG A 216 6.85 -19.02 17.94
C ARG A 216 6.14 -19.60 16.72
N THR A 217 5.79 -20.88 16.74
CA THR A 217 5.16 -21.57 15.59
C THR A 217 3.72 -21.11 15.37
N ARG A 218 2.95 -20.83 16.43
CA ARG A 218 1.59 -20.27 16.30
C ARG A 218 1.61 -18.83 15.81
N ALA A 219 2.58 -18.02 16.24
CA ALA A 219 2.79 -16.67 15.71
C ALA A 219 3.22 -16.69 14.23
N ALA A 220 4.01 -17.68 13.81
CA ALA A 220 4.37 -17.88 12.41
C ALA A 220 3.16 -18.33 11.58
N ALA A 221 2.35 -19.28 12.08
CA ALA A 221 1.12 -19.72 11.45
C ALA A 221 0.11 -18.57 11.28
N LEU A 222 -0.10 -17.77 12.33
CA LEU A 222 -1.01 -16.62 12.27
C LEU A 222 -0.58 -15.59 11.20
N ARG A 223 0.73 -15.37 11.02
CA ARG A 223 1.28 -14.51 9.96
C ARG A 223 1.10 -15.10 8.57
N ALA A 224 1.36 -16.39 8.38
CA ALA A 224 1.14 -17.05 7.09
C ALA A 224 -0.33 -16.97 6.68
N LEU A 225 -1.25 -17.15 7.63
CA LEU A 225 -2.71 -17.12 7.43
C LEU A 225 -3.30 -15.72 7.14
N THR A 226 -2.44 -14.70 6.99
CA THR A 226 -2.84 -13.42 6.38
C THR A 226 -3.18 -13.59 4.90
N ALA A 227 -2.59 -14.58 4.24
CA ALA A 227 -3.12 -15.17 3.02
C ALA A 227 -3.96 -16.41 3.36
N SER A 228 -5.02 -16.68 2.60
CA SER A 228 -5.83 -17.88 2.82
C SER A 228 -5.03 -19.13 2.44
N HIS A 229 -4.88 -20.08 3.37
CA HIS A 229 -4.14 -21.33 3.13
C HIS A 229 -4.90 -22.56 3.60
N THR A 230 -4.67 -23.68 2.92
CA THR A 230 -5.01 -25.00 3.44
C THR A 230 -4.04 -25.42 4.55
N THR A 231 -4.43 -26.43 5.33
CA THR A 231 -3.53 -26.98 6.35
C THR A 231 -2.24 -27.55 5.76
N SER A 232 -2.30 -28.15 4.57
CA SER A 232 -1.13 -28.72 3.87
C SER A 232 -0.18 -27.63 3.37
N GLU A 233 -0.71 -26.58 2.75
CA GLU A 233 0.09 -25.42 2.31
C GLU A 233 0.72 -24.71 3.50
N LEU A 234 0.00 -24.61 4.62
CA LEU A 234 0.53 -24.03 5.85
C LEU A 234 1.67 -24.89 6.43
N ALA A 235 1.54 -26.21 6.40
CA ALA A 235 2.58 -27.13 6.86
C ALA A 235 3.86 -26.98 6.03
N GLU A 236 3.73 -26.91 4.71
CA GLU A 236 4.83 -26.69 3.78
C GLU A 236 5.49 -25.32 4.00
N THR A 237 4.69 -24.26 4.10
CA THR A 237 5.17 -22.88 4.34
C THR A 237 5.95 -22.74 5.64
N LEU A 238 5.56 -23.49 6.69
CA LEU A 238 6.18 -23.42 8.01
C LEU A 238 7.27 -24.48 8.23
N GLY A 239 7.45 -25.43 7.31
CA GLY A 239 8.38 -26.55 7.47
C GLY A 239 8.03 -27.47 8.64
N ILE A 240 6.74 -27.69 8.91
CA ILE A 240 6.24 -28.55 10.01
C ILE A 240 5.39 -29.69 9.47
N SER A 241 5.06 -30.67 10.32
CA SER A 241 4.17 -31.77 9.93
C SER A 241 2.72 -31.30 9.73
N SER A 242 1.98 -31.99 8.86
CA SER A 242 0.54 -31.73 8.66
C SER A 242 -0.27 -31.87 9.96
N ALA A 243 0.11 -32.81 10.82
CA ALA A 243 -0.47 -32.95 12.16
C ALA A 243 -0.19 -31.71 13.04
N GLY A 244 1.05 -31.19 13.02
CA GLY A 244 1.42 -29.97 13.75
C GLY A 244 0.70 -28.72 13.22
N ALA A 245 0.56 -28.59 11.91
CA ALA A 245 -0.22 -27.51 11.29
C ALA A 245 -1.71 -27.60 11.65
N SER A 246 -2.28 -28.81 11.66
CA SER A 246 -3.66 -29.05 12.10
C SER A 246 -3.87 -28.66 13.56
N GLN A 247 -2.92 -29.01 14.44
CA GLN A 247 -2.97 -28.65 15.85
C GLN A 247 -2.89 -27.14 16.06
N HIS A 248 -1.97 -26.44 15.39
CA HIS A 248 -1.85 -25.00 15.50
C HIS A 248 -3.08 -24.26 14.97
N THR A 249 -3.64 -24.70 13.84
CA THR A 249 -4.88 -24.12 13.29
C THR A 249 -6.08 -24.35 14.21
N ALA A 250 -6.21 -25.53 14.84
CA ALA A 250 -7.25 -25.78 15.82
C ALA A 250 -7.20 -24.78 16.99
N VAL A 251 -6.02 -24.61 17.61
CA VAL A 251 -5.83 -23.69 18.74
C VAL A 251 -6.03 -22.22 18.36
N LEU A 252 -5.57 -21.80 17.17
CA LEU A 252 -5.79 -20.44 16.68
C LEU A 252 -7.26 -20.17 16.35
N ARG A 253 -7.99 -21.20 15.89
CA ARG A 253 -9.42 -21.11 15.58
C ARG A 253 -10.26 -21.05 16.85
N GLU A 254 -9.95 -21.89 17.83
CA GLU A 254 -10.62 -21.90 19.15
C GLU A 254 -10.40 -20.61 19.93
N SER A 255 -9.25 -19.95 19.73
CA SER A 255 -8.98 -18.61 20.30
C SER A 255 -9.57 -17.45 19.48
N GLY A 256 -10.30 -17.73 18.39
CA GLY A 256 -10.94 -16.73 17.56
C GLY A 256 -9.97 -15.89 16.70
N LEU A 257 -8.72 -16.31 16.57
CA LEU A 257 -7.68 -15.61 15.79
C LEU A 257 -7.71 -15.95 14.31
N ILE A 258 -8.25 -17.11 13.96
CA ILE A 258 -8.48 -17.53 12.57
C ILE A 258 -9.91 -18.08 12.41
N THR A 259 -10.41 -18.02 11.18
CA THR A 259 -11.65 -18.67 10.75
C THR A 259 -11.34 -19.67 9.64
N THR A 260 -12.22 -20.65 9.49
CA THR A 260 -12.09 -21.70 8.49
C THR A 260 -13.31 -21.69 7.57
N HIS A 261 -13.07 -21.61 6.27
CA HIS A 261 -14.12 -21.67 5.25
C HIS A 261 -13.88 -22.86 4.32
N ARG A 262 -14.92 -23.64 4.06
CA ARG A 262 -14.87 -24.74 3.11
C ARG A 262 -15.21 -24.21 1.72
N ASN A 263 -14.25 -24.25 0.81
CA ASN A 263 -14.44 -23.91 -0.59
C ASN A 263 -14.38 -25.20 -1.42
N ARG A 264 -15.55 -25.66 -1.89
CA ARG A 264 -15.72 -26.97 -2.56
C ARG A 264 -15.13 -28.12 -1.73
N ASN A 265 -14.09 -28.78 -2.23
CA ASN A 265 -13.43 -29.91 -1.56
C ASN A 265 -12.22 -29.50 -0.70
N THR A 266 -12.01 -28.19 -0.52
CA THR A 266 -10.81 -27.67 0.14
C THR A 266 -11.18 -26.84 1.36
N VAL A 267 -10.43 -27.01 2.44
CA VAL A 267 -10.59 -26.26 3.70
C VAL A 267 -9.53 -25.17 3.74
N LEU A 268 -9.96 -23.91 3.77
CA LEU A 268 -9.08 -22.75 3.84
C LEU A 268 -9.20 -22.08 5.20
N HIS A 269 -8.06 -21.71 5.76
CA HIS A 269 -7.93 -20.93 6.97
C HIS A 269 -7.56 -19.51 6.62
N THR A 270 -8.17 -18.55 7.31
CA THR A 270 -7.88 -17.13 7.14
C THR A 270 -7.88 -16.46 8.50
N VAL A 271 -7.00 -15.49 8.68
CA VAL A 271 -6.93 -14.67 9.90
C VAL A 271 -8.22 -13.85 10.12
N THR A 272 -8.70 -13.78 11.36
CA THR A 272 -9.84 -12.93 11.73
C THR A 272 -9.40 -11.48 11.95
N PRO A 273 -10.35 -10.53 12.05
CA PRO A 273 -10.10 -9.22 12.64
C PRO A 273 -9.24 -9.23 13.91
N LEU A 274 -9.56 -10.07 14.89
CA LEU A 274 -8.80 -10.16 16.14
C LEU A 274 -7.37 -10.64 15.90
N GLY A 275 -7.18 -11.63 15.03
CA GLY A 275 -5.86 -12.09 14.62
C GLY A 275 -5.04 -11.01 13.91
N MET A 276 -5.68 -10.21 13.05
CA MET A 276 -5.04 -9.06 12.39
C MET A 276 -4.60 -8.01 13.42
N ALA A 277 -5.45 -7.68 14.38
CA ALA A 277 -5.14 -6.72 15.44
C ALA A 277 -3.94 -7.17 16.29
N LEU A 278 -3.86 -8.46 16.64
CA LEU A 278 -2.71 -9.03 17.36
C LEU A 278 -1.41 -9.01 16.55
N LEU A 279 -1.51 -9.08 15.22
CA LEU A 279 -0.37 -8.89 14.32
C LEU A 279 0.01 -7.41 14.13
N GLY A 280 -0.67 -6.49 14.83
CA GLY A 280 -0.48 -5.04 14.66
C GLY A 280 -1.07 -4.50 13.36
N MET A 281 -1.97 -5.26 12.71
CA MET A 281 -2.71 -4.83 11.53
C MET A 281 -4.07 -4.32 11.95
N ARG A 282 -4.41 -3.08 11.59
CA ARG A 282 -5.73 -2.54 11.91
C ARG A 282 -6.79 -3.24 11.07
N VAL A 283 -7.87 -3.65 11.71
CA VAL A 283 -9.04 -4.21 11.03
C VAL A 283 -9.87 -3.05 10.49
N ARG A 284 -10.26 -3.12 9.21
CA ARG A 284 -11.38 -2.34 8.70
C ARG A 284 -12.61 -2.62 9.54
N GLU A 285 -13.11 -1.63 10.27
CA GLU A 285 -14.48 -1.69 10.78
C GLU A 285 -15.43 -1.65 9.59
N SER A 286 -15.89 -2.83 9.15
CA SER A 286 -17.05 -2.95 8.27
C SER A 286 -18.24 -2.34 9.00
N GLY A 287 -18.91 -1.39 8.33
CA GLY A 287 -19.88 -0.48 8.91
C GLY A 287 -20.89 -1.13 9.86
N ARG A 288 -20.97 -0.58 11.07
CA ARG A 288 -22.14 -0.69 11.92
C ARG A 288 -23.29 0.02 11.21
N ALA A 289 -24.28 -0.73 10.73
CA ALA A 289 -25.56 -0.18 10.31
C ALA A 289 -26.13 0.68 11.46
N PRO A 290 -26.58 1.93 11.22
CA PRO A 290 -27.34 2.63 12.22
C PRO A 290 -28.64 1.85 12.46
N GLY A 291 -28.80 1.37 13.69
CA GLY A 291 -29.99 0.69 14.15
C GLY A 291 -31.19 1.62 14.07
N ASN A 292 -32.33 1.00 13.76
CA ASN A 292 -33.67 1.56 13.84
C ASN A 292 -33.85 2.40 15.11
N GLY A 293 -34.05 3.70 14.90
CA GLY A 293 -34.61 4.61 15.89
C GLY A 293 -36.05 4.91 15.50
N GLU A 294 -36.98 4.11 16.01
CA GLU A 294 -38.39 4.51 16.14
C GLU A 294 -38.45 5.79 16.97
N GLN A 295 -39.01 6.87 16.40
CA GLN A 295 -39.50 7.98 17.21
C GLN A 295 -40.82 8.53 16.65
N ARG A 296 -41.89 7.91 17.15
CA ARG A 296 -43.13 8.50 17.68
C ARG A 296 -43.84 9.57 16.83
N VAL A 297 -45.01 9.13 16.38
CA VAL A 297 -46.20 9.92 16.06
C VAL A 297 -46.52 10.94 17.17
N ALA A 298 -46.54 12.22 16.80
CA ALA A 298 -47.39 13.28 17.35
C ALA A 298 -47.65 14.21 16.14
N GLY A 299 -48.84 14.34 15.59
CA GLY A 299 -50.10 14.59 16.29
C GLY A 299 -50.30 16.10 16.40
N GLU A 300 -50.36 16.83 15.29
CA GLU A 300 -50.79 18.22 15.28
C GLU A 300 -51.80 18.48 14.17
N PHE A 301 -53.05 18.59 14.63
CA PHE A 301 -54.19 19.19 13.95
C PHE A 301 -53.86 20.60 13.48
N ARG A 302 -54.20 20.93 12.23
CA ARG A 302 -54.46 22.31 11.82
C ARG A 302 -55.69 22.37 10.91
N GLN A 303 -56.76 22.98 11.42
CA GLN A 303 -58.02 23.26 10.74
C GLN A 303 -57.85 24.36 9.67
N PRO A 304 -58.74 24.43 8.65
CA PRO A 304 -58.87 25.58 7.77
C PRO A 304 -60.09 26.46 8.14
N ALA A 305 -59.90 27.78 8.16
CA ALA A 305 -60.88 28.86 7.98
C ALA A 305 -60.06 30.18 8.03
N ALA A 306 -60.19 31.19 7.17
CA ALA A 306 -61.17 31.54 6.15
C ALA A 306 -60.46 32.26 4.99
#